data_AF-A0A5K0ZI53-F1
#
_entry.id   AF-A0A5K0ZI53-F1
#
_cell.length_a   1.000
_cell.length_b   1.000
_cell.length_c   1.000
_cell.angle_alpha   90.00
_cell.angle_beta   90.00
_cell.angle_gamma   90.00
#
_symmetry.space_group_name_H-M   'P 1'
#
loop_
_entity.id
_entity.type
_entity.pdbx_description
1 polymer ?
#
loop_
_entity_poly.entity_id
_entity_poly.type
_entity_poly.pdbx_seq_one_letter_code
_entity_poly.pdbx_strand_id
1 'polypeptide(L)' 'EPRKRMQLDWAVRSKLINGIARGLLYLHEDSRLRIVHRDLKASNILLDEDMNPKISDFGTAKIFDTYQTQAETFEIIGTR' A
#
# COMPACT_ATOMS: atom_id res chain seq x y z
N GLU A 1 -30.08 0.21 5.46
CA GLU A 1 -28.85 0.67 6.16
C GLU A 1 -28.13 1.81 5.43
N PRO A 2 -28.34 3.08 5.81
CA PRO A 2 -27.43 4.14 5.36
C PRO A 2 -26.07 3.82 5.98
N ARG A 3 -25.19 3.24 5.15
CA ARG A 3 -23.81 2.87 5.48
C ARG A 3 -23.23 3.99 6.33
N LYS A 4 -22.87 3.69 7.58
CA LYS A 4 -22.14 4.64 8.45
C LYS A 4 -20.93 5.11 7.65
N ARG A 5 -21.03 6.26 6.98
CA ARG A 5 -19.86 7.00 6.52
C ARG A 5 -19.20 7.40 7.83
N MET A 6 -18.19 6.64 8.26
CA MET A 6 -17.31 7.12 9.32
C MET A 6 -16.88 8.51 8.88
N GLN A 7 -17.13 9.52 9.72
CA GLN A 7 -16.55 10.83 9.47
C GLN A 7 -15.05 10.65 9.63
N LEU A 8 -14.39 10.47 8.48
CA LEU A 8 -12.94 10.54 8.38
C LEU A 8 -12.59 12.02 8.50
N ASP A 9 -12.54 12.51 9.73
CA ASP A 9 -11.95 13.81 10.02
C ASP A 9 -10.46 13.79 9.66
N TRP A 10 -9.84 14.97 9.70
CA TRP A 10 -8.43 15.08 9.33
C TRP A 10 -7.51 14.27 10.24
N ALA A 11 -7.83 14.16 11.54
CA ALA A 11 -7.01 13.43 12.49
C ALA A 11 -6.98 11.93 12.14
N VAL A 12 -8.15 11.35 11.84
CA VAL A 12 -8.25 9.96 11.38
C VAL A 12 -7.51 9.77 10.05
N ARG A 13 -7.70 10.66 9.07
CA ARG A 13 -6.99 10.57 7.78
C ARG A 13 -5.48 10.63 7.95
N SER A 14 -4.99 11.52 8.81
CA SER A 14 -3.55 11.65 9.10
C SER A 14 -2.99 10.35 9.70
N LYS A 15 -3.73 9.72 10.64
CA LYS A 15 -3.36 8.41 11.20
C LYS A 15 -3.29 7.33 10.11
N LEU A 16 -4.27 7.28 9.21
CA LEU A 16 -4.29 6.34 8.08
C LEU A 16 -3.12 6.57 7.12
N ILE A 17 -2.84 7.81 6.73
CA ILE A 17 -1.72 8.14 5.84
C ILE A 17 -0.38 7.69 6.45
N ASN A 18 -0.17 7.95 7.74
CA ASN A 18 1.03 7.50 8.44
C ASN A 18 1.14 5.97 8.46
N GLY A 19 0.04 5.26 8.72
CA GLY A 19 0.04 3.79 8.67
C GLY A 19 0.35 3.24 7.28
N ILE A 20 -0.19 3.83 6.21
CA ILE A 20 0.12 3.45 4.82
C ILE A 20 1.60 3.69 4.51
N ALA A 21 2.13 4.86 4.89
CA ALA A 21 3.55 5.19 4.70
C ALA A 21 4.48 4.22 5.42
N ARG A 22 4.14 3.81 6.65
CA ARG A 22 4.88 2.78 7.39
C ARG A 22 4.82 1.42 6.70
N GLY A 23 3.66 1.04 6.17
CA GLY A 23 3.51 -0.19 5.37
C GLY A 23 4.41 -0.18 4.14
N LEU A 24 4.49 0.95 3.42
CA LEU A 24 5.37 1.11 2.27
C LEU A 24 6.85 1.10 2.66
N LEU A 25 7.24 1.79 3.73
CA LEU A 25 8.61 1.76 4.25
C LEU A 25 9.03 0.32 4.57
N TYR A 26 8.14 -0.45 5.21
CA TYR A 26 8.39 -1.85 5.48
C TYR A 26 8.62 -2.66 4.21
N LEU A 27 7.76 -2.51 3.20
CA LEU A 27 7.92 -3.22 1.93
C LEU A 27 9.22 -2.83 1.20
N HIS A 28 9.65 -1.58 1.28
CA HIS A 28 10.79 -1.07 0.52
C HIS A 28 12.14 -1.27 1.21
N GLU A 29 12.18 -1.19 2.55
CA GLU A 29 13.43 -1.08 3.31
C GLU A 29 13.51 -2.08 4.48
N ASP A 30 12.48 -2.21 5.32
CA ASP A 30 12.59 -2.99 6.57
C ASP A 30 12.30 -4.49 6.41
N SER A 31 11.68 -4.89 5.30
CA SER A 31 11.40 -6.30 5.03
C SER A 31 12.63 -7.01 4.46
N ARG A 32 12.67 -8.35 4.62
CA ARG A 32 13.79 -9.17 4.13
C ARG A 32 14.00 -9.09 2.60
N LEU A 33 12.95 -8.73 1.86
CA LEU A 33 12.94 -8.63 0.41
C LEU A 33 12.41 -7.25 0.04
N ARG A 34 13.11 -6.49 -0.80
CA ARG A 34 12.56 -5.22 -1.31
C ARG A 34 11.40 -5.51 -2.25
N ILE A 35 10.19 -5.13 -1.86
CA ILE A 35 8.96 -5.34 -2.63
C ILE A 35 8.42 -4.00 -3.14
N VAL A 36 8.31 -3.86 -4.46
CA VAL A 36 7.64 -2.72 -5.09
C VAL A 36 6.22 -3.13 -5.48
N HIS A 37 5.21 -2.48 -4.89
CA HIS A 37 3.80 -2.86 -5.09
C HIS A 37 3.26 -2.60 -6.51
N ARG A 38 3.67 -1.51 -7.16
CA ARG A 38 3.28 -1.08 -8.53
C ARG A 38 1.80 -0.75 -8.79
N ASP A 39 0.90 -0.94 -7.83
CA ASP A 39 -0.54 -0.62 -7.97
C ASP A 39 -1.14 -0.10 -6.65
N LEU A 40 -0.43 0.84 -6.02
CA LEU A 40 -0.90 1.46 -4.78
C LEU A 40 -2.01 2.46 -5.08
N LYS A 41 -3.20 2.21 -4.53
CA LYS A 41 -4.39 3.05 -4.66
C LYS A 41 -5.32 2.86 -3.48
N ALA A 42 -6.28 3.77 -3.31
CA ALA A 42 -7.19 3.76 -2.16
C ALA A 42 -8.00 2.45 -2.04
N SER A 43 -8.42 1.83 -3.15
CA SER A 43 -9.15 0.56 -3.12
C SER A 43 -8.29 -0.64 -2.68
N ASN A 44 -6.97 -0.49 -2.73
CA ASN A 44 -6.01 -1.51 -2.28
C ASN A 44 -5.55 -1.27 -0.83
N ILE A 45 -6.13 -0.28 -0.14
CA ILE A 45 -5.94 -0.07 1.31
C ILE A 45 -7.17 -0.59 2.03
N LEU A 46 -7.01 -1.72 2.72
CA LEU A 46 -8.04 -2.28 3.59
C LEU A 46 -7.89 -1.68 5.00
N LEU A 47 -9.00 -1.62 5.73
CA LEU A 47 -9.01 -1.22 7.13
C LEU A 47 -9.41 -2.43 7.97
N ASP A 48 -8.63 -2.74 9.01
CA ASP A 48 -9.01 -3.75 9.99
C ASP A 48 -10.07 -3.21 10.98
N GLU A 49 -10.50 -4.07 11.91
CA GLU A 49 -11.52 -3.73 12.92
C GLU A 49 -11.14 -2.55 13.82
N ASP A 50 -9.83 -2.28 13.95
CA ASP A 50 -9.25 -1.19 14.75
C ASP A 50 -8.95 0.07 13.92
N MET A 51 -9.42 0.14 12.68
CA MET A 51 -9.18 1.25 11.74
C MET A 51 -7.69 1.44 11.39
N ASN A 52 -6.88 0.38 11.42
CA ASN A 52 -5.52 0.43 10.92
C ASN A 52 -5.47 0.06 9.43
N PRO A 53 -4.69 0.80 8.62
CA PRO A 53 -4.55 0.52 7.20
C PRO A 53 -3.69 -0.73 6.96
N LYS A 54 -4.09 -1.54 6.00
CA LYS A 54 -3.37 -2.70 5.47
C LYS A 54 -3.27 -2.58 3.96
N ILE A 55 -2.05 -2.68 3.43
CA ILE A 55 -1.81 -2.71 1.99
C ILE A 55 -2.19 -4.11 1.47
N SER A 56 -2.95 -4.17 0.38
CA SER A 56 -3.49 -5.40 -0.21
C SER A 56 -3.30 -5.42 -1.72
N ASP A 57 -3.58 -6.56 -2.36
CA ASP A 57 -3.47 -6.77 -3.81
C ASP A 57 -2.04 -6.64 -4.37
N PHE A 58 -1.19 -7.59 -3.98
CA PHE A 58 0.18 -7.72 -4.46
C PHE A 58 0.27 -8.43 -5.82
N GLY A 59 -0.83 -8.57 -6.58
CA GLY A 59 -0.84 -9.29 -7.86
C GLY A 59 0.09 -8.68 -8.90
N THR A 60 0.37 -7.39 -8.78
CA THR A 60 1.31 -6.65 -9.64
C THR A 60 2.66 -6.39 -8.98
N ALA A 61 2.88 -6.84 -7.74
CA ALA A 61 4.10 -6.56 -7.01
C ALA A 61 5.34 -7.25 -7.62
N LYS A 62 6.52 -6.67 -7.39
CA LYS A 62 7.81 -7.25 -7.80
C LYS A 62 8.79 -7.21 -6.65
N ILE A 63 9.57 -8.28 -6.55
CA ILE A 63 10.70 -8.38 -5.63
C ILE A 63 11.94 -7.88 -6.36
N PHE A 64 12.71 -7.04 -5.69
CA PHE A 64 13.99 -6.50 -6.14
C PHE A 64 15.09 -7.04 -5.24
N ASP A 65 16.26 -7.28 -5.83
CA ASP A 65 17.47 -7.46 -5.03
C ASP A 65 17.86 -6.14 -4.36
N THR A 66 18.55 -6.21 -3.23
CA THR A 66 18.92 -5.07 -2.37
C THR A 66 19.69 -4.00 -3.16
N TYR A 67 20.52 -4.42 -4.11
CA TYR A 67 21.33 -3.53 -4.95
C TYR A 67 20.68 -3.16 -6.27
N GLN A 68 19.52 -3.74 -6.60
CA GLN A 68 18.81 -3.46 -7.84
C GLN A 68 18.00 -2.16 -7.69
N THR A 69 18.38 -1.14 -8.46
CA THR A 69 17.71 0.16 -8.51
C THR A 69 16.79 0.32 -9.73
N GLN A 70 16.94 -0.53 -10.74
CA GLN A 70 16.16 -0.50 -11.98
C GLN A 70 15.80 -1.91 -12.44
N ALA A 71 14.63 -2.05 -13.06
CA ALA A 71 14.20 -3.27 -13.75
C ALA A 71 13.39 -2.90 -15.00
N GLU A 72 13.57 -3.66 -16.08
CA GLU A 72 12.74 -3.53 -17.28
C GLU A 72 11.51 -4.44 -17.20
N THR A 73 10.41 -4.02 -17.82
CA THR A 73 9.19 -4.82 -17.93
C THR A 73 8.51 -4.57 -19.26
N PHE A 74 8.02 -5.64 -19.89
CA PHE A 74 7.19 -5.58 -21.09
C PHE A 74 5.69 -5.63 -20.76
N GLU A 75 5.34 -5.76 -19.48
CA GLU A 75 3.96 -5.81 -19.00
C GLU A 75 3.51 -4.40 -18.60
N ILE A 76 2.51 -3.87 -19.31
CA ILE A 76 1.79 -2.66 -18.88
C ILE A 76 0.72 -3.10 -17.88
N ILE A 77 0.89 -2.73 -16.61
CA ILE A 77 0.00 -3.12 -15.52
C ILE A 77 -0.38 -1.91 -14.66
N GLY A 78 -1.40 -2.10 -13.84
CA GLY A 78 -2.00 -1.06 -13.00
C GLY A 78 -3.46 -0.84 -13.41
N THR A 79 -4.18 -0.05 -12.61
CA THR A 79 -5.54 0.36 -12.96
C THR A 79 -5.61 1.84 -13.36
N ARG A 80 -6.70 2.21 -14.04
CA ARG A 80 -7.01 3.61 -14.36
C ARG A 80 -7.15 4.48 -13.11
#